data_AF-A0A438FX43-F1
#
_entry.id   AF-A0A438FX43-F1
#
_cell.length_a   1.000
_cell.length_b   1.000
_cell.length_c   1.000
_cell.angle_alpha   90.00
_cell.angle_beta   90.00
_cell.angle_gamma   90.00
#
_symmetry.space_group_name_H-M   'P 1'
#
loop_
_entity.id
_entity.type
_entity.pdbx_description
1 polymer ?
#
loop_
_entity_poly.entity_id
_entity_poly.type
_entity_poly.pdbx_seq_one_letter_code
_entity_poly.pdbx_strand_id
1 'polypeptide(L)'
;MTRLTPESLGINNLDLMYLIKDAERADEKEKTERERKSLTSYNIILKREAENRTGEKNIIRQLMDEEVSKEDKEKHIVALREQGKNHLIVSALITTVTFAAGFTLPGGYKDDNGKAILSKKTAFGAFVVADTIAMLSSLSAVFLHFFMTMRKQEDYLAKHLVWAFILTMIGMGAMAIAFASGLYVVLPHFSALSFLTCILCSCFFLSFILEYSQNWRGVISGMLRLRRITYWLADKISILFI
;
A
#
# COMPACT_ATOMS: atom_id res chain seq x y z
N MET A 1 13.29 64.53 -67.57
CA MET A 1 13.09 63.07 -67.69
C MET A 1 11.96 62.84 -68.68
N THR A 2 12.32 62.44 -69.88
CA THR A 2 11.48 62.30 -71.06
C THR A 2 10.40 61.23 -70.85
N ARG A 3 9.12 61.63 -70.90
CA ARG A 3 8.00 60.68 -71.05
C ARG A 3 8.11 60.05 -72.43
N LEU A 4 8.53 58.79 -72.50
CA LEU A 4 8.50 57.99 -73.71
C LEU A 4 7.03 57.73 -74.09
N THR A 5 6.60 58.28 -75.22
CA THR A 5 5.29 58.00 -75.82
C THR A 5 5.37 56.73 -76.69
N PRO A 6 4.31 55.91 -76.73
CA PRO A 6 4.35 54.55 -77.28
C PRO A 6 4.61 54.44 -78.79
N GLU A 7 4.62 55.54 -79.53
CA GLU A 7 4.84 55.55 -81.00
C GLU A 7 6.30 55.46 -81.46
N SER A 8 7.29 55.61 -80.57
CA SER A 8 8.73 55.57 -80.97
C SER A 8 9.34 54.16 -81.05
N LEU A 9 8.56 53.11 -80.80
CA LEU A 9 9.02 51.71 -80.70
C LEU A 9 8.41 50.76 -81.74
N GLY A 10 7.52 51.23 -82.63
CA GLY A 10 6.92 50.39 -83.67
C GLY A 10 5.94 49.33 -83.16
N ILE A 11 5.23 49.62 -82.06
CA ILE A 11 4.34 48.69 -81.37
C ILE A 11 2.88 49.13 -81.57
N ASN A 12 2.03 48.19 -81.99
CA ASN A 12 0.62 48.44 -82.33
C ASN A 12 -0.22 48.60 -81.05
N ASN A 13 -1.34 49.34 -81.07
CA ASN A 13 -2.23 49.49 -79.90
C ASN A 13 -2.68 48.15 -79.27
N LEU A 14 -2.74 47.08 -80.08
CA LEU A 14 -3.07 45.74 -79.62
C LEU A 14 -1.95 45.10 -78.77
N ASP A 15 -0.68 45.33 -79.13
CA ASP A 15 0.48 44.88 -78.35
C ASP A 15 0.60 45.66 -77.04
N LEU A 16 0.32 46.97 -77.04
CA LEU A 16 0.34 47.79 -75.82
C LEU A 16 -0.73 47.33 -74.82
N MET A 17 -1.93 47.00 -75.30
CA MET A 17 -3.00 46.40 -74.48
C MET A 17 -2.59 45.03 -73.91
N TYR A 18 -1.86 44.23 -74.68
CA TYR A 18 -1.37 42.91 -74.24
C TYR A 18 -0.32 43.05 -73.13
N LEU A 19 0.64 43.96 -73.31
CA LEU A 19 1.68 44.25 -72.32
C LEU A 19 1.10 44.79 -71.01
N ILE A 20 0.08 45.65 -71.06
CA ILE A 20 -0.61 46.14 -69.86
C ILE A 20 -1.31 45.00 -69.13
N LYS A 21 -2.02 44.13 -69.86
CA LYS A 21 -2.71 42.98 -69.27
C LYS A 21 -1.75 41.98 -68.64
N ASP A 22 -0.57 41.78 -69.23
CA ASP A 22 0.47 40.91 -68.67
C ASP A 22 1.15 41.53 -67.44
N ALA A 23 1.38 42.85 -67.43
CA ALA A 23 1.89 43.56 -66.26
C ALA A 23 0.90 43.52 -65.09
N GLU A 24 -0.40 43.74 -65.35
CA GLU A 24 -1.46 43.69 -64.35
C GLU A 24 -1.61 42.26 -63.76
N ARG A 25 -1.51 41.24 -64.62
CA ARG A 25 -1.51 39.83 -64.20
C ARG A 25 -0.26 39.45 -63.39
N ALA A 26 0.88 40.09 -63.64
CA ALA A 26 2.11 39.87 -62.87
C ALA A 26 2.03 40.49 -61.47
N ASP A 27 1.49 41.72 -61.35
CA ASP A 27 1.28 42.40 -60.06
C ASP A 27 0.26 41.65 -59.17
N GLU A 28 -0.82 41.15 -59.75
CA GLU A 28 -1.82 40.34 -59.04
C GLU A 28 -1.23 39.03 -58.50
N LYS A 29 -0.36 38.36 -59.30
CA LYS A 29 0.37 37.17 -58.86
C LYS A 29 1.32 37.47 -57.71
N GLU A 30 2.05 38.58 -57.76
CA GLU A 30 2.99 38.97 -56.71
C GLU A 30 2.25 39.30 -55.40
N LYS A 31 1.13 40.02 -55.48
CA LYS A 31 0.26 40.29 -54.33
C LYS A 31 -0.28 39.00 -53.69
N THR A 32 -0.76 38.08 -54.52
CA THR A 32 -1.24 36.76 -54.08
C THR A 32 -0.12 35.94 -53.43
N GLU A 33 1.11 36.04 -53.95
CA GLU A 33 2.27 35.36 -53.39
C GLU A 33 2.70 35.95 -52.03
N ARG A 34 2.66 37.28 -51.88
CA ARG A 34 2.90 37.96 -50.59
C ARG A 34 1.86 37.57 -49.55
N GLU A 35 0.59 37.53 -49.93
CA GLU A 35 -0.50 37.09 -49.04
C GLU A 35 -0.32 35.61 -48.64
N ARG A 36 0.05 34.74 -49.60
CA ARG A 36 0.42 33.34 -49.30
C ARG A 36 1.56 33.23 -48.29
N LYS A 37 2.65 33.99 -48.47
CA LYS A 37 3.81 33.98 -47.57
C LYS A 37 3.44 34.49 -46.17
N SER A 38 2.61 35.52 -46.10
CA SER A 38 2.06 36.06 -44.84
C SER A 38 1.18 35.02 -44.11
N LEU A 39 0.21 34.43 -44.81
CA LEU A 39 -0.66 33.38 -44.27
C LEU A 39 0.15 32.16 -43.81
N THR A 40 1.15 31.76 -44.58
CA THR A 40 2.04 30.64 -44.22
C THR A 40 2.81 30.97 -42.94
N SER A 41 3.34 32.19 -42.82
CA SER A 41 4.06 32.63 -41.63
C SER A 41 3.16 32.67 -40.39
N TYR A 42 1.92 33.17 -40.54
CA TYR A 42 0.94 33.21 -39.46
C TYR A 42 0.54 31.80 -38.97
N ASN A 43 0.29 30.87 -39.89
CA ASN A 43 -0.04 29.49 -39.55
C ASN A 43 1.10 28.79 -38.79
N ILE A 44 2.37 29.08 -39.12
CA ILE A 44 3.53 28.53 -38.41
C ILE A 44 3.56 29.02 -36.96
N ILE A 45 3.31 30.31 -36.72
CA ILE A 45 3.30 30.90 -35.38
C ILE A 45 2.16 30.29 -34.54
N LEU A 46 0.95 30.23 -35.10
CA LEU A 46 -0.19 29.62 -34.41
C LEU A 46 0.04 28.15 -34.07
N LYS A 47 0.66 27.39 -34.97
CA LYS A 47 1.00 26.00 -34.73
C LYS A 47 2.01 25.86 -33.58
N ARG A 48 3.08 26.67 -33.58
CA ARG A 48 4.06 26.70 -32.48
C ARG A 48 3.42 27.04 -31.14
N GLU A 49 2.52 28.02 -31.11
CA GLU A 49 1.82 28.42 -29.89
C GLU A 49 0.88 27.31 -29.37
N ALA A 50 0.24 26.56 -30.26
CA ALA A 50 -0.56 25.40 -29.88
C ALA A 50 0.32 24.25 -29.35
N GLU A 51 1.45 23.96 -30.00
CA GLU A 51 2.42 22.96 -29.57
C GLU A 51 3.02 23.31 -28.20
N ASN A 52 3.39 24.58 -27.97
CA ASN A 52 3.93 25.05 -26.69
C ASN A 52 2.91 24.89 -25.55
N ARG A 53 1.66 25.33 -25.75
CA ARG A 53 0.57 25.15 -24.77
C ARG A 53 0.27 23.68 -24.49
N THR A 54 0.47 22.81 -25.48
CA THR A 54 0.29 21.36 -25.31
C THR A 54 1.45 20.77 -24.51
N GLY A 55 2.68 21.22 -24.76
CA GLY A 55 3.86 20.88 -23.96
C GLY A 55 3.70 21.26 -22.49
N GLU A 56 3.30 22.51 -22.20
CA GLU A 56 3.06 22.97 -20.83
C GLU A 56 2.00 22.14 -20.10
N LYS A 57 0.86 21.87 -20.76
CA LYS A 57 -0.20 21.03 -20.18
C LYS A 57 0.28 19.61 -19.85
N ASN A 58 1.12 19.03 -20.70
CA ASN A 58 1.66 17.69 -20.45
C ASN A 58 2.62 17.68 -19.26
N ILE A 59 3.45 18.72 -19.10
CA ILE A 59 4.36 18.85 -17.95
C ILE A 59 3.55 19.00 -16.66
N ILE A 60 2.54 19.88 -16.63
CA ILE A 60 1.68 20.06 -15.46
C ILE A 60 1.01 18.73 -15.09
N ARG A 61 0.50 17.99 -16.08
CA ARG A 61 -0.13 16.69 -15.84
C ARG A 61 0.85 15.67 -15.23
N GLN A 62 2.08 15.61 -15.73
CA GLN A 62 3.11 14.72 -15.17
C GLN A 62 3.47 15.08 -13.71
N LEU A 63 3.62 16.37 -13.41
CA LEU A 63 3.87 16.84 -12.05
C LEU A 63 2.71 16.51 -11.12
N MET A 64 1.47 16.73 -11.59
CA MET A 64 0.26 16.34 -10.84
C MET A 64 0.20 14.83 -10.60
N ASP A 65 0.46 14.01 -11.62
CA ASP A 65 0.44 12.54 -11.49
C ASP A 65 1.55 12.06 -10.54
N GLU A 66 2.73 12.70 -10.54
CA GLU A 66 3.83 12.37 -9.62
C GLU A 66 3.53 12.80 -8.19
N GLU A 67 2.95 13.98 -7.97
CA GLU A 67 2.51 14.42 -6.64
C GLU A 67 1.41 13.54 -6.08
N VAL A 68 0.39 13.21 -6.89
CA VAL A 68 -0.67 12.27 -6.50
C VAL A 68 -0.07 10.91 -6.13
N SER A 69 0.88 10.39 -6.93
CA SER A 69 1.56 9.13 -6.61
C SER A 69 2.36 9.17 -5.31
N LYS A 70 3.02 10.30 -5.01
CA LYS A 70 3.75 10.49 -3.75
C LYS A 70 2.79 10.56 -2.57
N GLU A 71 1.69 11.30 -2.71
CA GLU A 71 0.66 11.42 -1.68
C GLU A 71 0.01 10.07 -1.36
N ASP A 72 -0.33 9.26 -2.37
CA ASP A 72 -0.90 7.93 -2.17
C ASP A 72 0.07 6.97 -1.46
N LYS A 73 1.37 7.02 -1.81
CA LYS A 73 2.41 6.24 -1.12
C LYS A 73 2.54 6.67 0.33
N GLU A 74 2.56 7.97 0.60
CA GLU A 74 2.67 8.51 1.95
C GLU A 74 1.47 8.12 2.81
N LYS A 75 0.25 8.26 2.28
CA LYS A 75 -0.99 7.79 2.94
C LYS A 75 -0.91 6.31 3.28
N HIS A 76 -0.45 5.46 2.36
CA HIS A 76 -0.30 4.04 2.60
C HIS A 76 0.73 3.73 3.71
N ILE A 77 1.88 4.42 3.72
CA ILE A 77 2.90 4.27 4.77
C ILE A 77 2.37 4.72 6.13
N VAL A 78 1.64 5.84 6.19
CA VAL A 78 1.03 6.34 7.42
C VAL A 78 0.02 5.32 7.95
N ALA A 79 -0.85 4.79 7.09
CA ALA A 79 -1.83 3.77 7.49
C ALA A 79 -1.16 2.50 8.05
N LEU A 80 -0.10 1.99 7.42
CA LEU A 80 0.66 0.84 7.92
C LEU A 80 1.31 1.12 9.28
N ARG A 81 1.82 2.34 9.50
CA ARG A 81 2.40 2.74 10.79
C ARG A 81 1.36 2.81 11.88
N GLU A 82 0.17 3.35 11.61
CA GLU A 82 -0.92 3.38 12.59
C GLU A 82 -1.39 1.97 12.96
N GLN A 83 -1.58 1.09 11.97
CA GLN A 83 -1.89 -0.32 12.22
C GLN A 83 -0.81 -0.99 13.07
N GLY A 84 0.47 -0.76 12.75
CA GLY A 84 1.59 -1.30 13.51
C GLY A 84 1.64 -0.79 14.96
N LYS A 85 1.28 0.47 15.22
CA LYS A 85 1.20 1.03 16.59
C LYS A 85 0.11 0.35 17.41
N ASN A 86 -1.09 0.20 16.86
CA ASN A 86 -2.20 -0.46 17.56
C ASN A 86 -1.83 -1.90 17.91
N HIS A 87 -1.23 -2.61 16.96
CA HIS A 87 -0.78 -3.98 17.16
C HIS A 87 0.33 -4.11 18.23
N LEU A 88 1.28 -3.17 18.22
CA LEU A 88 2.32 -3.09 19.25
C LEU A 88 1.72 -2.89 20.64
N ILE A 89 0.71 -2.01 20.79
CA ILE A 89 0.03 -1.77 22.07
C ILE A 89 -0.61 -3.07 22.58
N VAL A 90 -1.35 -3.78 21.71
CA VAL A 90 -1.98 -5.06 22.07
C VAL A 90 -0.93 -6.10 22.47
N SER A 91 0.17 -6.22 21.72
CA SER A 91 1.22 -7.17 22.02
C SER A 91 1.96 -6.85 23.33
N ALA A 92 2.22 -5.58 23.59
CA ALA A 92 2.80 -5.12 24.86
C ALA A 92 1.85 -5.43 26.03
N LEU A 93 0.55 -5.17 25.87
CA LEU A 93 -0.46 -5.50 26.87
C LEU A 93 -0.51 -7.01 27.17
N ILE A 94 -0.46 -7.85 26.14
CA ILE A 94 -0.42 -9.32 26.33
C ILE A 94 0.82 -9.72 27.13
N THR A 95 1.97 -9.17 26.76
CA THR A 95 3.24 -9.45 27.42
C THR A 95 3.20 -9.05 28.90
N THR A 96 2.66 -7.87 29.23
CA THR A 96 2.61 -7.41 30.62
C THR A 96 1.62 -8.19 31.47
N VAL A 97 0.44 -8.51 30.93
CA VAL A 97 -0.58 -9.29 31.65
C VAL A 97 -0.09 -10.71 31.91
N THR A 98 0.50 -11.38 30.92
CA THR A 98 1.05 -12.74 31.07
C THR A 98 2.26 -12.76 31.98
N PHE A 99 3.18 -11.80 31.84
CA PHE A 99 4.30 -11.64 32.77
C PHE A 99 3.81 -11.51 34.23
N ALA A 100 2.82 -10.66 34.48
CA ALA A 100 2.23 -10.52 35.81
C ALA A 100 1.59 -11.83 36.28
N ALA A 101 0.79 -12.48 35.42
CA ALA A 101 0.11 -13.75 35.72
C ALA A 101 1.09 -14.89 36.05
N GLY A 102 2.24 -14.95 35.37
CA GLY A 102 3.31 -15.92 35.63
C GLY A 102 3.94 -15.78 37.03
N PHE A 103 3.97 -14.57 37.60
CA PHE A 103 4.43 -14.34 38.96
C PHE A 103 3.31 -14.42 40.00
N THR A 104 2.07 -14.15 39.61
CA THR A 104 0.88 -14.27 40.48
C THR A 104 0.14 -15.59 40.23
N LEU A 105 0.79 -16.69 40.60
CA LEU A 105 0.31 -18.04 40.29
C LEU A 105 -1.05 -18.33 40.94
N PRO A 106 -1.99 -18.98 40.21
CA PRO A 106 -3.28 -19.34 40.74
C PRO A 106 -3.15 -20.28 41.95
N GLY A 107 -3.78 -19.89 43.06
CA GLY A 107 -3.71 -20.62 44.32
C GLY A 107 -2.46 -20.36 45.16
N GLY A 108 -1.58 -19.44 44.75
CA GLY A 108 -0.48 -18.94 45.58
C GLY A 108 0.72 -19.90 45.74
N TYR A 109 1.59 -19.54 46.68
CA TYR A 109 2.82 -20.26 46.98
C TYR A 109 2.71 -21.04 48.28
N LYS A 110 3.43 -22.16 48.35
CA LYS A 110 3.62 -22.96 49.56
C LYS A 110 4.65 -22.30 50.46
N ASP A 111 4.29 -22.04 51.71
CA ASP A 111 5.14 -21.38 52.71
C ASP A 111 6.45 -22.14 53.00
N ASP A 112 6.45 -23.46 52.83
CA ASP A 112 7.57 -24.33 53.17
C ASP A 112 8.71 -24.32 52.14
N ASN A 113 8.41 -24.08 50.86
CA ASN A 113 9.38 -24.32 49.77
C ASN A 113 9.28 -23.32 48.60
N GLY A 114 8.40 -22.31 48.68
CA GLY A 114 8.22 -21.31 47.63
C GLY A 114 7.66 -21.87 46.30
N LYS A 115 7.17 -23.12 46.29
CA LYS A 115 6.56 -23.74 45.10
C LYS A 115 5.09 -23.40 45.02
N ALA A 116 4.53 -23.29 43.82
CA ALA A 116 3.09 -23.10 43.66
C ALA A 116 2.28 -24.22 44.34
N ILE A 117 1.23 -23.85 45.08
CA ILE A 117 0.39 -24.81 45.82
C ILE A 117 -0.20 -25.85 44.87
N LEU A 118 -0.58 -25.42 43.66
CA LEU A 118 -1.25 -26.26 42.66
C LEU A 118 -0.29 -26.90 41.65
N SER A 119 1.03 -26.86 41.90
CA SER A 119 2.08 -27.43 41.02
C SER A 119 1.89 -28.91 40.64
N LYS A 120 1.15 -29.70 41.43
CA LYS A 120 0.85 -31.11 41.14
C LYS A 120 -0.35 -31.31 40.20
N LYS A 121 -1.15 -30.28 39.91
CA LYS A 121 -2.31 -30.38 39.02
C LYS A 121 -1.86 -30.24 37.57
N THR A 122 -2.32 -31.14 36.70
CA THR A 122 -2.03 -31.10 35.25
C THR A 122 -2.49 -29.80 34.60
N ALA A 123 -3.67 -29.29 34.97
CA ALA A 123 -4.20 -28.02 34.47
C ALA A 123 -3.36 -26.80 34.91
N PHE A 124 -2.63 -26.88 36.04
CA PHE A 124 -1.69 -25.84 36.44
C PHE A 124 -0.45 -25.84 35.54
N GLY A 125 0.05 -27.03 35.16
CA GLY A 125 1.11 -27.14 34.15
C GLY A 125 0.70 -26.55 32.80
N ALA A 126 -0.53 -26.82 32.36
CA ALA A 126 -1.10 -26.23 31.14
C ALA A 126 -1.18 -24.70 31.22
N PHE A 127 -1.58 -24.15 32.38
CA PHE A 127 -1.57 -22.71 32.63
C PHE A 127 -0.17 -22.11 32.43
N VAL A 128 0.86 -22.63 33.11
CA VAL A 128 2.22 -22.07 33.05
C VAL A 128 2.81 -22.13 31.64
N VAL A 129 2.61 -23.27 30.94
CA VAL A 129 3.12 -23.43 29.58
C VAL A 129 2.42 -22.48 28.61
N ALA A 130 1.09 -22.40 28.67
CA ALA A 130 0.31 -21.51 27.81
C ALA A 130 0.64 -20.02 28.06
N ASP A 131 0.77 -19.64 29.33
CA ASP A 131 1.14 -18.27 29.73
C ASP A 131 2.55 -17.89 29.24
N THR A 132 3.51 -18.81 29.36
CA THR A 132 4.88 -18.62 28.86
C THR A 132 4.91 -18.48 27.34
N ILE A 133 4.15 -19.32 26.61
CA ILE A 133 4.04 -19.22 25.15
C ILE A 133 3.45 -17.86 24.77
N ALA A 134 2.37 -17.44 25.44
CA ALA A 134 1.72 -16.17 25.19
C ALA A 134 2.67 -14.99 25.37
N MET A 135 3.40 -14.98 26.50
CA MET A 135 4.37 -13.95 26.82
C MET A 135 5.50 -13.90 25.79
N LEU A 136 6.14 -15.03 25.48
CA LEU A 136 7.28 -15.07 24.56
C LEU A 136 6.88 -14.73 23.12
N SER A 137 5.72 -15.19 22.64
CA SER A 137 5.24 -14.85 21.30
C SER A 137 4.96 -13.36 21.18
N SER A 138 4.30 -12.76 22.17
CA SER A 138 3.97 -11.34 22.13
C SER A 138 5.18 -10.45 22.39
N LEU A 139 6.10 -10.86 23.25
CA LEU A 139 7.37 -10.16 23.45
C LEU A 139 8.21 -10.18 22.17
N SER A 140 8.22 -11.31 21.44
CA SER A 140 8.88 -11.39 20.12
C SER A 140 8.26 -10.42 19.12
N ALA A 141 6.93 -10.29 19.08
CA ALA A 141 6.27 -9.28 18.25
C ALA A 141 6.63 -7.85 18.65
N VAL A 142 6.73 -7.54 19.96
CA VAL A 142 7.21 -6.24 20.45
C VAL A 142 8.63 -5.95 19.98
N PHE A 143 9.54 -6.93 20.06
CA PHE A 143 10.89 -6.79 19.53
C PHE A 143 10.90 -6.55 18.02
N LEU A 144 10.09 -7.28 17.25
CA LEU A 144 9.96 -7.05 15.80
C LEU A 144 9.52 -5.61 15.51
N HIS A 145 8.52 -5.09 16.24
CA HIS A 145 8.11 -3.69 16.13
C HIS A 145 9.22 -2.71 16.48
N PHE A 146 9.98 -2.98 17.53
CA PHE A 146 11.12 -2.14 17.92
C PHE A 146 12.20 -2.11 16.83
N PHE A 147 12.55 -3.26 16.26
CA PHE A 147 13.50 -3.34 15.15
C PHE A 147 12.98 -2.66 13.87
N MET A 148 11.67 -2.72 13.62
CA MET A 148 11.04 -2.00 12.50
C MET A 148 11.16 -0.48 12.65
N THR A 149 11.01 0.08 13.86
CA THR A 149 11.21 1.52 14.10
C THR A 149 12.65 1.96 13.80
N MET A 150 13.63 1.06 13.94
CA MET A 150 15.05 1.35 13.67
C MET A 150 15.44 1.25 12.18
N ARG A 151 14.66 0.59 11.32
CA ARG A 151 15.00 0.36 9.91
C ARG A 151 14.04 1.13 8.99
N LYS A 152 14.56 2.03 8.14
CA LYS A 152 13.76 2.89 7.23
C LYS A 152 13.35 2.22 5.89
N GLN A 153 13.47 0.91 5.73
CA GLN A 153 13.33 0.26 4.42
C GLN A 153 11.93 -0.37 4.23
N GLU A 154 11.19 0.12 3.22
CA GLU A 154 9.74 -0.10 3.08
C GLU A 154 9.33 -1.56 2.80
N ASP A 155 10.05 -2.28 1.94
CA ASP A 155 9.71 -3.68 1.59
C ASP A 155 9.94 -4.67 2.74
N TYR A 156 10.79 -4.31 3.70
CA TYR A 156 11.02 -5.09 4.91
C TYR A 156 9.91 -4.86 5.94
N LEU A 157 9.25 -3.70 5.91
CA LEU A 157 8.25 -3.30 6.89
C LEU A 157 6.98 -4.18 6.80
N ALA A 158 6.44 -4.37 5.60
CA ALA A 158 5.21 -5.16 5.40
C ALA A 158 5.39 -6.64 5.81
N LYS A 159 6.52 -7.25 5.46
CA LYS A 159 6.79 -8.66 5.81
C LYS A 159 6.92 -8.86 7.32
N HIS A 160 7.66 -7.98 8.01
CA HIS A 160 7.85 -8.08 9.46
C HIS A 160 6.57 -7.74 10.23
N LEU A 161 5.74 -6.83 9.73
CA LEU A 161 4.40 -6.56 10.28
C LEU A 161 3.51 -7.80 10.25
N VAL A 162 3.51 -8.56 9.14
CA VAL A 162 2.74 -9.82 9.05
C VAL A 162 3.24 -10.85 10.06
N TRP A 163 4.56 -10.97 10.24
CA TRP A 163 5.14 -11.87 11.25
C TRP A 163 4.78 -11.45 12.68
N ALA A 164 4.89 -10.17 13.00
CA ALA A 164 4.47 -9.63 14.29
C ALA A 164 2.97 -9.88 14.52
N PHE A 165 2.15 -9.72 13.48
CA PHE A 165 0.73 -10.03 13.53
C PHE A 165 0.46 -11.49 13.89
N ILE A 166 1.09 -12.43 13.19
CA ILE A 166 0.94 -13.87 13.45
C ILE A 166 1.37 -14.22 14.88
N LEU A 167 2.50 -13.69 15.35
CA LEU A 167 3.01 -13.95 16.69
C LEU A 167 2.06 -13.46 17.77
N THR A 168 1.49 -12.26 17.63
CA THR A 168 0.51 -11.74 18.59
C THR A 168 -0.81 -12.51 18.54
N MET A 169 -1.23 -13.01 17.36
CA MET A 169 -2.40 -13.89 17.25
C MET A 169 -2.20 -15.20 18.02
N ILE A 170 -1.00 -15.80 17.91
CA ILE A 170 -0.62 -16.96 18.72
C ILE A 170 -0.65 -16.59 20.21
N GLY A 171 -0.12 -15.42 20.56
CA GLY A 171 -0.11 -14.92 21.94
C GLY A 171 -1.50 -14.75 22.55
N MET A 172 -2.44 -14.16 21.80
CA MET A 172 -3.83 -14.01 22.22
C MET A 172 -4.51 -15.37 22.47
N GLY A 173 -4.30 -16.33 21.57
CA GLY A 173 -4.87 -17.68 21.73
C GLY A 173 -4.30 -18.39 22.96
N ALA A 174 -2.97 -18.33 23.14
CA ALA A 174 -2.30 -18.92 24.29
C ALA A 174 -2.71 -18.26 25.61
N MET A 175 -2.86 -16.93 25.65
CA MET A 175 -3.36 -16.20 26.82
C MET A 175 -4.77 -16.65 27.21
N ALA A 176 -5.66 -16.85 26.24
CA ALA A 176 -7.01 -17.36 26.52
C ALA A 176 -6.97 -18.76 27.14
N ILE A 177 -6.13 -19.66 26.60
CA ILE A 177 -5.94 -21.02 27.14
C ILE A 177 -5.37 -20.97 28.56
N ALA A 178 -4.40 -20.09 28.82
CA ALA A 178 -3.86 -19.87 30.15
C ALA A 178 -4.96 -19.43 31.11
N PHE A 179 -5.72 -18.40 30.76
CA PHE A 179 -6.83 -17.90 31.58
C PHE A 179 -7.85 -19.00 31.92
N ALA A 180 -8.29 -19.78 30.94
CA ALA A 180 -9.23 -20.88 31.15
C ALA A 180 -8.65 -21.98 32.05
N SER A 181 -7.38 -22.35 31.84
CA SER A 181 -6.70 -23.35 32.66
C SER A 181 -6.49 -22.87 34.10
N GLY A 182 -6.12 -21.61 34.28
CA GLY A 182 -5.97 -20.98 35.60
C GLY A 182 -7.30 -20.92 36.36
N LEU A 183 -8.40 -20.56 35.69
CA LEU A 183 -9.73 -20.56 36.28
C LEU A 183 -10.19 -21.97 36.66
N TYR A 184 -10.00 -22.96 35.79
CA TYR A 184 -10.34 -24.36 36.09
C TYR A 184 -9.60 -24.89 37.34
N VAL A 185 -8.38 -24.43 37.54
CA VAL A 185 -7.51 -24.82 38.65
C VAL A 185 -7.96 -24.22 39.99
N VAL A 186 -8.53 -23.01 39.96
CA VAL A 186 -9.00 -22.23 41.13
C VAL A 186 -10.46 -22.53 41.49
N LEU A 187 -11.33 -22.74 40.51
CA LEU A 187 -12.76 -22.90 40.77
C LEU A 187 -13.11 -24.31 41.28
N PRO A 188 -14.04 -24.42 42.26
CA PRO A 188 -14.53 -25.71 42.72
C PRO A 188 -15.46 -26.37 41.70
N HIS A 189 -15.31 -27.69 41.54
CA HIS A 189 -15.93 -28.53 40.50
C HIS A 189 -17.48 -28.53 40.46
N PHE A 190 -18.16 -28.09 41.54
CA PHE A 190 -19.63 -28.15 41.67
C PHE A 190 -20.29 -26.80 41.96
N SER A 191 -19.64 -25.68 41.67
CA SER A 191 -20.24 -24.35 41.83
C SER A 191 -20.92 -23.86 40.55
N ALA A 192 -22.06 -23.16 40.69
CA ALA A 192 -22.72 -22.43 39.59
C ALA A 192 -21.75 -21.48 38.85
N LEU A 193 -20.74 -20.95 39.55
CA LEU A 193 -19.69 -20.12 38.96
C LEU A 193 -18.85 -20.91 37.95
N SER A 194 -18.57 -22.20 38.21
CA SER A 194 -17.78 -23.03 37.30
C SER A 194 -18.53 -23.28 35.99
N PHE A 195 -19.84 -23.52 36.04
CA PHE A 195 -20.66 -23.66 34.84
C PHE A 195 -20.72 -22.36 34.04
N LEU A 196 -20.94 -21.22 34.70
CA LEU A 196 -20.96 -19.90 34.06
C LEU A 196 -19.63 -19.58 33.39
N THR A 197 -18.52 -19.77 34.10
CA THR A 197 -17.16 -19.56 33.57
C THR A 197 -16.86 -20.49 32.40
N CYS A 198 -17.31 -21.75 32.45
CA CYS A 198 -17.11 -22.70 31.37
C CYS A 198 -17.89 -22.29 30.11
N ILE A 199 -19.14 -21.84 30.25
CA ILE A 199 -19.96 -21.34 29.13
C ILE A 199 -19.31 -20.10 28.51
N LEU A 200 -18.91 -19.13 29.33
CA LEU A 200 -18.27 -17.90 28.84
C LEU A 200 -16.95 -18.18 28.12
N CYS A 201 -16.10 -19.05 28.69
CA CYS A 201 -14.87 -19.47 28.03
C CYS A 201 -15.17 -20.16 26.71
N SER A 202 -16.09 -21.13 26.69
CA SER A 202 -16.43 -21.88 25.48
C SER A 202 -16.97 -20.96 24.37
N CYS A 203 -17.86 -20.02 24.70
CA CYS A 203 -18.35 -19.01 23.75
C CYS A 203 -17.22 -18.13 23.21
N PHE A 204 -16.32 -17.65 24.08
CA PHE A 204 -15.18 -16.84 23.67
C PHE A 204 -14.23 -17.63 22.74
N PHE A 205 -13.90 -18.87 23.09
CA PHE A 205 -13.06 -19.73 22.25
C PHE A 205 -13.72 -20.07 20.92
N LEU A 206 -15.03 -20.33 20.89
CA LEU A 206 -15.75 -20.57 19.64
C LEU A 206 -15.69 -19.35 18.74
N SER A 207 -15.98 -18.15 19.27
CA SER A 207 -15.84 -16.90 18.51
C SER A 207 -14.42 -16.69 18.00
N PHE A 208 -13.42 -16.90 18.86
CA PHE A 208 -12.02 -16.78 18.49
C PHE A 208 -11.60 -17.81 17.43
N ILE A 209 -12.05 -19.07 17.53
CA ILE A 209 -11.77 -20.12 16.55
C ILE A 209 -12.46 -19.82 15.23
N LEU A 210 -13.69 -19.31 15.24
CA LEU A 210 -14.41 -18.92 14.02
C LEU A 210 -13.66 -17.80 13.32
N GLU A 211 -13.29 -16.73 14.03
CA GLU A 211 -12.57 -15.60 13.47
C GLU A 211 -11.15 -15.98 13.02
N TYR A 212 -10.42 -16.76 13.82
CA TYR A 212 -9.13 -17.33 13.44
C TYR A 212 -9.26 -18.18 12.18
N SER A 213 -10.27 -19.05 12.08
CA SER A 213 -10.49 -19.89 10.91
C SER A 213 -10.85 -19.10 9.66
N GLN A 214 -11.62 -18.02 9.79
CA GLN A 214 -11.96 -17.11 8.69
C GLN A 214 -10.74 -16.33 8.22
N ASN A 215 -9.99 -15.73 9.15
CA ASN A 215 -8.77 -15.00 8.85
C ASN A 215 -7.70 -15.92 8.24
N TRP A 216 -7.50 -17.12 8.79
CA TRP A 216 -6.54 -18.10 8.28
C TRP A 216 -6.92 -18.59 6.87
N ARG A 217 -8.21 -18.78 6.57
CA ARG A 217 -8.69 -19.03 5.21
C ARG A 217 -8.37 -17.88 4.26
N GLY A 218 -8.52 -16.63 4.70
CA GLY A 218 -8.15 -15.43 3.95
C GLY A 218 -6.65 -15.35 3.65
N VAL A 219 -5.81 -15.55 4.66
CA VAL A 219 -4.34 -15.55 4.56
C VAL A 219 -3.84 -16.67 3.65
N ILE A 220 -4.35 -17.90 3.81
CA ILE A 220 -4.01 -19.02 2.92
C ILE A 220 -4.44 -18.72 1.48
N SER A 221 -5.65 -18.19 1.29
CA SER A 221 -6.16 -17.81 -0.04
C SER A 221 -5.28 -16.75 -0.72
N GLY A 222 -4.82 -15.74 0.04
CA GLY A 222 -3.91 -14.71 -0.46
C GLY A 222 -2.52 -15.25 -0.80
N MET A 223 -1.97 -16.10 0.08
CA MET A 223 -0.65 -16.72 -0.11
C MET A 223 -0.64 -17.69 -1.31
N LEU A 224 -1.71 -18.48 -1.50
CA LEU A 224 -1.87 -19.35 -2.67
C LEU A 224 -2.00 -18.54 -3.97
N ARG A 225 -2.64 -17.36 -3.93
CA ARG A 225 -2.70 -16.44 -5.08
C ARG A 225 -1.33 -15.91 -5.48
N LEU A 226 -0.51 -15.49 -4.52
CA LEU A 226 0.87 -15.04 -4.76
C LEU A 226 1.75 -16.18 -5.31
N ARG A 227 1.57 -17.40 -4.78
CA ARG A 227 2.27 -18.59 -5.26
C ARG A 227 1.87 -18.92 -6.70
N ARG A 228 0.61 -18.74 -7.07
CA ARG A 228 0.13 -18.93 -8.45
C ARG A 228 0.71 -17.89 -9.42
N ILE A 229 0.80 -16.62 -9.02
CA ILE A 229 1.36 -15.53 -9.84
C ILE A 229 2.86 -15.74 -10.09
N THR A 230 3.60 -16.16 -9.07
CA THR A 230 5.04 -16.45 -9.19
C THR A 230 5.32 -17.63 -10.11
N TYR A 231 4.54 -18.72 -10.04
CA TYR A 231 4.63 -19.80 -11.02
C TYR A 231 4.30 -19.34 -12.44
N TRP A 232 3.30 -18.48 -12.61
CA TRP A 232 2.92 -17.95 -13.93
C TRP A 232 4.00 -17.04 -14.54
N LEU A 233 4.68 -16.24 -13.72
CA LEU A 233 5.83 -15.43 -14.13
C LEU A 233 7.05 -16.28 -14.50
N ALA A 234 7.36 -17.30 -13.69
CA ALA A 234 8.46 -18.23 -13.97
C ALA A 234 8.25 -19.00 -15.28
N ASP A 235 7.01 -19.41 -15.57
CA ASP A 235 6.62 -20.07 -16.81
C ASP A 235 6.76 -19.12 -18.01
N LYS A 236 6.26 -17.88 -17.91
CA LYS A 236 6.43 -16.85 -18.95
C LYS A 236 7.88 -16.50 -19.25
N ILE A 237 8.74 -16.46 -18.23
CA ILE A 237 10.17 -16.18 -18.39
C ILE A 237 10.89 -17.36 -19.06
N SER A 238 10.51 -18.60 -18.72
CA SER A 238 11.10 -19.80 -19.35
C SER A 238 10.78 -19.90 -20.85
N ILE A 239 9.59 -19.46 -21.26
CA ILE A 239 9.17 -19.40 -22.67
C ILE A 239 9.92 -18.29 -23.44
N LEU A 240 10.40 -17.24 -22.77
CA LEU A 240 11.10 -16.12 -23.41
C LEU A 240 12.58 -16.40 -23.71
N PHE A 241 13.13 -17.48 -23.16
CA PHE A 241 14.54 -17.91 -23.28
C PHE A 241 14.74 -19.18 -24.12
N ILE A 242 13.69 -19.67 -24.77
CA ILE A 242 13.68 -20.76 -25.76
C ILE A 242 13.32 -20.17 -27.12
#